data_AF-A0AAN6RWQ6-F1
#
_entry.id   AF-A0AAN6RWQ6-F1
#
_cell.length_a   1.000
_cell.length_b   1.000
_cell.length_c   1.000
_cell.angle_alpha   90.00
_cell.angle_beta   90.00
_cell.angle_gamma   90.00
#
_symmetry.space_group_name_H-M   'P 1'
#
loop_
_entity.id
_entity.type
_entity.pdbx_description
1 polymer ?
#
loop_
_entity_poly.entity_id
_entity_poly.type
_entity_poly.pdbx_seq_one_letter_code
_entity_poly.pdbx_strand_id
1 'polypeptide(L)'
;MGTDQDRDTNNAANYGINATLRIRKHLPPYLFTGSDWDESDRVEFALANPPFETEPPGTVERVLTVTGSKTIRDDGGPQVVTCFLDGDPSTQYVAKIYDGAKYPLSDPYSSGRGYNDCMSYADRDYNIEAWAYRTMQPAIGGTFVPAYHGSWTFPAGK
;
A
#
# COMPACT_ATOMS: atom_id res chain seq x y z
N MET A 1 -32.67 25.61 6.10
CA MET A 1 -31.90 24.83 5.11
C MET A 1 -30.46 24.91 5.56
N GLY A 2 -30.02 24.10 6.51
CA GLY A 2 -29.90 22.64 6.38
C GLY A 2 -28.45 22.39 5.95
N THR A 3 -27.55 22.41 6.94
CA THR A 3 -26.10 22.26 6.82
C THR A 3 -25.74 20.85 6.37
N ASP A 4 -25.16 20.69 5.17
CA ASP A 4 -24.31 19.52 4.82
C ASP A 4 -22.98 19.75 5.56
N GLN A 5 -22.86 19.38 6.83
CA GLN A 5 -22.65 18.01 7.31
C GLN A 5 -21.40 17.41 6.67
N ASP A 6 -20.26 17.74 7.29
CA ASP A 6 -19.31 16.74 7.78
C ASP A 6 -19.33 15.42 6.99
N ARG A 7 -18.84 15.45 5.75
CA ARG A 7 -18.30 14.23 5.15
C ARG A 7 -16.91 14.05 5.73
N ASP A 8 -16.90 13.28 6.82
CA ASP A 8 -15.76 12.64 7.46
C ASP A 8 -14.51 12.56 6.56
N THR A 9 -13.66 13.59 6.64
CA THR A 9 -12.27 13.53 6.17
C THR A 9 -11.36 12.89 7.22
N ASN A 10 -11.94 12.29 8.26
CA ASN A 10 -11.25 11.87 9.49
C ASN A 10 -10.92 10.37 9.60
N ASN A 11 -11.08 9.56 8.55
CA ASN A 11 -10.67 8.15 8.61
C ASN A 11 -9.56 7.76 7.63
N ALA A 12 -8.78 8.75 7.19
CA ALA A 12 -7.48 8.49 6.59
C ALA A 12 -6.51 8.06 7.70
N ALA A 13 -6.38 6.75 7.95
CA ALA A 13 -5.25 6.21 8.69
C ALA A 13 -3.96 6.73 8.04
N ASN A 14 -3.39 7.79 8.60
CA ASN A 14 -2.17 8.39 8.09
C ASN A 14 -1.04 7.57 8.68
N TYR A 15 -0.25 6.90 7.82
CA TYR A 15 1.02 6.27 8.18
C TYR A 15 2.06 7.37 8.50
N GLY A 16 1.74 8.21 9.48
CA GLY A 16 2.52 9.36 9.91
C GLY A 16 3.68 8.95 10.79
N ILE A 17 4.50 9.93 11.16
CA ILE A 17 5.62 9.72 12.07
C ILE A 17 5.10 9.13 13.39
N ASN A 18 5.79 8.12 13.90
CA ASN A 18 5.45 7.28 15.06
C ASN A 18 4.32 6.27 14.85
N ALA A 19 3.71 6.17 13.66
CA ALA A 19 2.79 5.09 13.35
C ALA A 19 3.51 3.74 13.48
N THR A 20 2.82 2.76 14.06
CA THR A 20 3.36 1.41 14.27
C THR A 20 2.47 0.39 13.56
N LEU A 21 3.06 -0.41 12.68
CA LEU A 21 2.36 -1.39 11.86
C LEU A 21 2.84 -2.80 12.20
N ARG A 22 1.88 -3.70 12.43
CA ARG A 22 2.15 -5.13 12.62
C ARG A 22 2.14 -5.79 11.25
N ILE A 23 3.33 -6.08 10.74
CA ILE A 23 3.54 -6.57 9.38
C ILE A 23 3.86 -8.06 9.37
N ARG A 24 3.35 -8.76 8.36
CA ARG A 24 3.64 -10.18 8.11
C ARG A 24 4.20 -10.33 6.71
N LYS A 25 5.17 -11.24 6.54
CA LYS A 25 5.79 -11.47 5.23
C LYS A 25 4.73 -11.93 4.23
N HIS A 26 4.71 -11.32 3.06
CA HIS A 26 3.77 -11.61 1.99
C HIS A 26 4.52 -11.93 0.70
N LEU A 27 4.04 -12.92 -0.04
CA LEU A 27 4.50 -13.21 -1.39
C LEU A 27 3.50 -12.58 -2.37
N PRO A 28 3.92 -11.60 -3.19
CA PRO A 28 3.01 -11.02 -4.17
C PRO A 28 2.42 -12.11 -5.07
N PRO A 29 1.10 -12.14 -5.29
CA PRO A 29 0.48 -13.05 -6.24
C PRO A 29 0.95 -12.76 -7.68
N TYR A 30 0.65 -13.69 -8.60
CA TYR A 30 0.81 -13.41 -10.03
C TYR A 30 -0.09 -12.22 -10.44
N LEU A 31 0.36 -11.44 -11.43
CA LEU A 31 -0.27 -10.16 -11.83
C LEU A 31 -1.80 -10.28 -11.98
N PHE A 32 -2.51 -9.39 -11.28
CA PHE A 32 -3.97 -9.30 -11.32
C PHE A 32 -4.43 -8.61 -12.60
N THR A 33 -5.43 -9.18 -13.28
CA THR A 33 -6.18 -8.55 -14.38
C THR A 33 -7.56 -8.20 -13.82
N GLY A 34 -7.77 -6.92 -13.48
CA GLY A 34 -8.96 -6.46 -12.76
C GLY A 34 -10.30 -6.80 -13.41
N SER A 35 -11.37 -6.77 -12.61
CA SER A 35 -12.78 -6.87 -13.02
C SER A 35 -13.50 -5.51 -12.91
N ASP A 36 -14.65 -5.38 -13.58
CA ASP A 36 -15.51 -4.17 -13.59
C ASP A 36 -16.20 -3.93 -12.24
N TRP A 37 -16.40 -2.66 -11.86
CA TRP A 37 -17.02 -2.25 -10.58
C TRP A 37 -18.03 -1.09 -10.68
N ASP A 38 -18.87 -0.95 -9.64
CA ASP A 38 -19.95 0.04 -9.45
C ASP A 38 -19.57 1.09 -8.36
N GLU A 39 -20.15 2.30 -8.45
CA GLU A 39 -19.81 3.48 -7.64
C GLU A 39 -20.01 3.26 -6.12
N SER A 40 -18.93 2.92 -5.40
CA SER A 40 -18.90 2.82 -3.93
C SER A 40 -17.83 3.75 -3.33
N ASP A 41 -17.94 4.09 -2.03
CA ASP A 41 -16.89 4.81 -1.27
C ASP A 41 -15.57 4.00 -1.25
N ARG A 42 -14.42 4.67 -1.45
CA ARG A 42 -13.08 4.06 -1.46
C ARG A 42 -12.78 3.25 -0.21
N VAL A 43 -13.11 3.79 0.95
CA VAL A 43 -12.78 3.16 2.23
C VAL A 43 -13.65 1.93 2.43
N GLU A 44 -14.96 2.07 2.18
CA GLU A 44 -15.90 0.95 2.24
C GLU A 44 -15.52 -0.16 1.25
N PHE A 45 -15.17 0.22 0.02
CA PHE A 45 -14.72 -0.72 -1.01
C PHE A 45 -13.44 -1.46 -0.59
N ALA A 46 -12.43 -0.74 -0.09
CA ALA A 46 -11.18 -1.34 0.35
C ALA A 46 -11.36 -2.29 1.53
N LEU A 47 -12.27 -1.96 2.47
CA LEU A 47 -12.61 -2.83 3.59
C LEU A 47 -13.40 -4.06 3.15
N ALA A 48 -14.25 -3.93 2.12
CA ALA A 48 -15.04 -5.04 1.57
C ALA A 48 -14.21 -5.98 0.68
N ASN A 49 -13.11 -5.49 0.09
CA ASN A 49 -12.26 -6.24 -0.84
C ASN A 49 -10.81 -6.27 -0.35
N PRO A 50 -10.51 -6.97 0.77
CA PRO A 50 -9.14 -7.06 1.27
C PRO A 50 -8.23 -7.75 0.25
N PRO A 51 -6.91 -7.47 0.27
CA PRO A 51 -5.95 -8.12 -0.61
C PRO A 51 -6.07 -9.65 -0.52
N PHE A 52 -5.90 -10.34 -1.65
CA PHE A 52 -5.90 -11.80 -1.69
C PHE A 52 -4.86 -12.35 -0.72
N GLU A 53 -5.30 -13.23 0.20
CA GLU A 53 -4.38 -14.01 1.01
C GLU A 53 -3.62 -14.97 0.08
N THR A 54 -2.31 -14.76 -0.06
CA THR A 54 -1.40 -15.74 -0.67
C THR A 54 -0.96 -16.78 0.35
N GLU A 55 -0.06 -17.71 -0.01
CA GLU A 55 0.52 -18.71 0.92
C GLU A 55 0.76 -18.09 2.30
N PRO A 56 0.40 -18.80 3.39
CA PRO A 56 0.07 -18.18 4.66
C PRO A 56 1.13 -17.16 5.04
N PRO A 57 0.73 -15.90 5.31
CA PRO A 57 1.67 -14.84 5.61
C PRO A 57 2.60 -15.36 6.68
N GLY A 58 3.91 -15.19 6.48
CA GLY A 58 4.91 -15.84 7.33
C GLY A 58 4.53 -15.66 8.80
N THR A 59 4.55 -16.74 9.58
CA THR A 59 4.01 -16.77 10.96
C THR A 59 4.70 -15.79 11.91
N VAL A 60 5.87 -15.29 11.51
CA VAL A 60 6.62 -14.27 12.23
C VAL A 60 6.11 -12.90 11.85
N GLU A 61 5.40 -12.29 12.79
CA GLU A 61 5.04 -10.88 12.74
C GLU A 61 6.23 -10.02 13.12
N ARG A 62 6.39 -8.88 12.45
CA ARG A 62 7.35 -7.83 12.78
C ARG A 62 6.63 -6.53 13.04
N VAL A 63 7.29 -5.63 13.75
CA VAL A 63 6.78 -4.29 14.05
C VAL A 63 7.53 -3.28 13.22
N LEU A 64 6.83 -2.55 12.34
CA LEU A 64 7.38 -1.43 11.59
C LEU A 64 6.99 -0.13 12.28
N THR A 65 7.98 0.67 12.67
CA THR A 65 7.76 2.00 13.26
C THR A 65 8.18 3.08 12.27
N VAL A 66 7.22 3.91 11.84
CA VAL A 66 7.46 5.01 10.89
C VAL A 66 8.22 6.14 11.56
N THR A 67 9.34 6.55 10.98
CA THR A 67 10.19 7.65 11.47
C THR A 67 10.11 8.91 10.59
N GLY A 68 9.61 8.76 9.36
CA GLY A 68 9.50 9.82 8.38
C GLY A 68 8.55 9.41 7.27
N SER A 69 7.94 10.38 6.60
CA SER A 69 6.95 10.14 5.56
C SER A 69 7.13 11.13 4.41
N LYS A 70 6.95 10.62 3.20
CA LYS A 70 6.83 11.42 1.98
C LYS A 70 5.76 10.81 1.08
N THR A 71 4.69 11.56 0.85
CA THR A 71 3.73 11.27 -0.22
C THR A 71 4.28 11.84 -1.52
N ILE A 72 4.25 11.06 -2.59
CA ILE A 72 4.86 11.44 -3.88
C ILE A 72 3.85 12.08 -4.84
N ARG A 73 2.54 11.90 -4.59
CA ARG A 73 1.47 12.29 -5.52
C ARG A 73 0.34 13.04 -4.80
N ASP A 74 -0.11 14.13 -5.41
CA ASP A 74 -1.21 14.95 -4.91
C ASP A 74 -2.59 14.28 -5.10
N ASP A 75 -2.70 13.38 -6.08
CA ASP A 75 -3.91 12.64 -6.45
C ASP A 75 -4.03 11.25 -5.80
N GLY A 76 -3.07 10.89 -4.94
CA GLY A 76 -3.04 9.61 -4.23
C GLY A 76 -2.03 8.60 -4.79
N GLY A 77 -2.02 7.40 -4.19
CA GLY A 77 -1.11 6.31 -4.55
C GLY A 77 -0.18 5.90 -3.40
N PRO A 78 1.00 5.34 -3.71
CA PRO A 78 1.84 4.73 -2.69
C PRO A 78 2.53 5.79 -1.84
N GLN A 79 2.56 5.56 -0.53
CA GLN A 79 3.28 6.41 0.42
C GLN A 79 4.65 5.83 0.71
N VAL A 80 5.70 6.65 0.62
CA VAL A 80 7.07 6.24 0.98
C VAL A 80 7.37 6.71 2.40
N VAL A 81 7.85 5.81 3.24
CA VAL A 81 8.17 6.08 4.63
C VAL A 81 9.59 5.62 4.96
N THR A 82 10.26 6.33 5.86
CA THR A 82 11.42 5.78 6.55
C THR A 82 10.95 5.09 7.83
N CYS A 83 11.58 3.99 8.21
CA CYS A 83 11.14 3.22 9.36
C CYS A 83 12.26 2.42 10.04
N PHE A 84 11.96 1.96 11.26
CA PHE A 84 12.71 0.92 11.97
C PHE A 84 11.87 -0.35 12.05
N LEU A 85 12.54 -1.49 12.22
CA LEU A 85 11.89 -2.77 12.45
C LEU A 85 12.18 -3.28 13.85
N ASP A 86 11.16 -3.81 14.52
CA ASP A 86 11.20 -4.42 15.86
C ASP A 86 11.85 -3.53 16.92
N GLY A 87 11.71 -2.21 16.77
CA GLY A 87 12.28 -1.22 17.68
C GLY A 87 13.81 -1.10 17.61
N ASP A 88 14.47 -1.69 16.62
CA ASP A 88 15.92 -1.58 16.42
C ASP A 88 16.27 -0.31 15.61
N PRO A 89 16.86 0.73 16.25
CA PRO A 89 17.24 1.96 15.56
C PRO A 89 18.58 1.85 14.82
N SER A 90 19.30 0.73 14.93
CA SER A 90 20.63 0.56 14.33
C SER A 90 20.58 0.52 12.80
N THR A 91 19.44 0.12 12.24
CA THR A 91 19.22 0.01 10.81
C THR A 91 17.95 0.75 10.41
N GLN A 92 18.10 1.81 9.62
CA GLN A 92 16.96 2.51 9.02
C GLN A 92 16.58 1.88 7.69
N TYR A 93 15.28 1.67 7.49
CA TYR A 93 14.70 1.13 6.28
C TYR A 93 13.86 2.18 5.55
N VAL A 94 13.60 1.92 4.28
CA VAL A 94 12.58 2.62 3.50
C VAL A 94 11.51 1.61 3.13
N ALA A 95 10.25 1.93 3.41
CA ALA A 95 9.11 1.13 3.01
C ALA A 95 8.21 1.95 2.10
N LYS A 96 7.52 1.25 1.19
CA LYS A 96 6.48 1.82 0.35
C LYS A 96 5.17 1.12 0.69
N ILE A 97 4.18 1.90 1.08
CA ILE A 97 2.88 1.44 1.54
C ILE A 97 1.87 1.66 0.41
N TYR A 98 1.24 0.57 -0.02
CA TYR A 98 0.21 0.55 -1.06
C TYR A 98 -1.13 0.35 -0.36
N ASP A 99 -1.79 1.46 -0.04
CA ASP A 99 -3.10 1.45 0.60
C ASP A 99 -4.15 1.82 -0.45
N GLY A 100 -5.04 0.89 -0.78
CA GLY A 100 -6.08 1.12 -1.79
C GLY A 100 -6.97 2.32 -1.48
N ALA A 101 -7.20 2.66 -0.21
CA ALA A 101 -7.97 3.86 0.16
C ALA A 101 -7.25 5.16 -0.24
N LYS A 102 -5.94 5.10 -0.49
CA LYS A 102 -5.14 6.22 -0.99
C LYS A 102 -5.07 6.26 -2.53
N TYR A 103 -5.58 5.28 -3.25
CA TYR A 103 -5.60 5.28 -4.71
C TYR A 103 -6.88 5.94 -5.28
N PRO A 104 -6.84 6.51 -6.49
CA PRO A 104 -8.02 7.06 -7.16
C PRO A 104 -9.01 5.95 -7.58
N LEU A 105 -10.31 6.27 -7.60
CA LEU A 105 -11.40 5.38 -8.11
C LEU A 105 -11.55 5.43 -9.63
N SER A 106 -10.87 6.36 -10.30
CA SER A 106 -10.97 6.53 -11.74
C SER A 106 -9.61 6.88 -12.32
N ASP A 107 -9.34 6.36 -13.52
CA ASP A 107 -8.17 6.77 -14.29
C ASP A 107 -8.36 8.22 -14.75
N PRO A 108 -7.53 9.18 -14.30
CA PRO A 108 -7.62 10.57 -14.76
C PRO A 108 -7.32 10.70 -16.28
N TYR A 109 -6.78 9.66 -16.91
CA TYR A 109 -6.44 9.62 -18.33
C TYR A 109 -7.43 8.80 -19.17
N SER A 110 -8.45 8.15 -18.59
CA SER A 110 -9.48 7.46 -19.37
C SER A 110 -10.61 8.42 -19.74
N SER A 111 -10.79 8.69 -21.03
CA SER A 111 -11.85 9.54 -21.57
C SER A 111 -13.23 8.86 -21.64
N GLY A 112 -13.40 7.69 -21.00
CA GLY A 112 -14.68 7.00 -20.98
C GLY A 112 -14.66 5.72 -20.16
N ARG A 113 -15.54 5.67 -19.14
CA ARG A 113 -16.12 4.46 -18.51
C ARG A 113 -15.16 3.33 -18.13
N GLY A 114 -13.95 3.65 -17.66
CA GLY A 114 -13.10 2.68 -16.97
C GLY A 114 -12.96 3.07 -15.51
N TYR A 115 -13.95 2.75 -14.68
CA TYR A 115 -13.79 2.83 -13.23
C TYR A 115 -12.90 1.65 -12.81
N ASN A 116 -11.60 1.88 -12.76
CA ASN A 116 -10.68 0.91 -12.20
C ASN A 116 -10.72 1.06 -10.68
N ASP A 117 -10.97 -0.05 -10.01
CA ASP A 117 -11.01 -0.16 -8.56
C ASP A 117 -9.67 0.27 -7.93
N CYS A 118 -9.74 1.06 -6.86
CA CYS A 118 -8.58 1.59 -6.14
C CYS A 118 -7.70 0.48 -5.52
N MET A 119 -8.30 -0.65 -5.12
CA MET A 119 -7.59 -1.86 -4.71
C MET A 119 -6.85 -2.49 -5.89
N SER A 120 -7.49 -2.63 -7.03
CA SER A 120 -6.86 -3.12 -8.27
C SER A 120 -5.63 -2.28 -8.66
N TYR A 121 -5.66 -0.96 -8.48
CA TYR A 121 -4.49 -0.11 -8.70
C TYR A 121 -3.38 -0.31 -7.65
N ALA A 122 -3.75 -0.34 -6.37
CA ALA A 122 -2.79 -0.57 -5.29
C ALA A 122 -2.08 -1.91 -5.47
N ASP A 123 -2.84 -2.98 -5.74
CA ASP A 123 -2.32 -4.32 -6.00
C ASP A 123 -1.46 -4.36 -7.25
N ARG A 124 -1.87 -3.69 -8.33
CA ARG A 124 -1.06 -3.60 -9.56
C ARG A 124 0.30 -2.97 -9.30
N ASP A 125 0.33 -1.79 -8.68
CA ASP A 125 1.57 -1.06 -8.39
C ASP A 125 2.46 -1.85 -7.43
N TYR A 126 1.88 -2.41 -6.37
CA TYR A 126 2.55 -3.29 -5.41
C TYR A 126 3.19 -4.50 -6.11
N ASN A 127 2.41 -5.23 -6.93
CA ASN A 127 2.87 -6.45 -7.59
C ASN A 127 3.99 -6.16 -8.59
N ILE A 128 3.85 -5.11 -9.41
CA ILE A 128 4.88 -4.71 -10.38
C ILE A 128 6.20 -4.40 -9.67
N GLU A 129 6.15 -3.56 -8.63
CA GLU A 129 7.36 -3.14 -7.94
C GLU A 129 7.99 -4.28 -7.14
N ALA A 130 7.21 -5.07 -6.42
CA ALA A 130 7.71 -6.23 -5.68
C ALA A 130 8.32 -7.28 -6.62
N TRP A 131 7.71 -7.53 -7.78
CA TRP A 131 8.26 -8.44 -8.79
C TRP A 131 9.56 -7.91 -9.40
N ALA A 132 9.61 -6.61 -9.70
CA ALA A 132 10.81 -5.95 -10.21
C ALA A 132 11.97 -6.08 -9.21
N TYR A 133 11.75 -5.76 -7.93
CA TYR A 133 12.76 -5.96 -6.89
C TYR A 133 13.18 -7.42 -6.78
N ARG A 134 12.24 -8.38 -6.68
CA ARG A 134 12.61 -9.81 -6.59
C ARG A 134 13.47 -10.30 -7.75
N THR A 135 13.21 -9.81 -8.95
CA THR A 135 13.91 -10.26 -10.17
C THR A 135 15.25 -9.55 -10.37
N MET A 136 15.34 -8.27 -10.04
CA MET A 136 16.54 -7.46 -10.27
C MET A 136 17.56 -7.54 -9.13
N GLN A 137 17.12 -7.82 -7.89
CA GLN A 137 18.00 -7.81 -6.72
C GLN A 137 19.23 -8.73 -6.82
N PRO A 138 19.12 -9.97 -7.36
CA PRO A 138 20.31 -10.81 -7.56
C PRO A 138 21.37 -10.19 -8.46
N ALA A 139 20.99 -9.30 -9.37
CA ALA A 139 21.89 -8.68 -10.34
C ALA A 139 22.39 -7.30 -9.90
N ILE A 140 21.53 -6.47 -9.32
CA ILE A 140 21.80 -5.04 -9.10
C ILE A 140 21.41 -4.51 -7.69
N GLY A 141 21.01 -5.39 -6.78
CA GLY A 141 20.64 -5.02 -5.41
C GLY A 141 21.83 -4.46 -4.61
N GLY A 142 21.60 -3.37 -3.88
CA GLY A 142 22.61 -2.71 -3.05
C GLY A 142 23.67 -1.91 -3.81
N THR A 143 23.60 -1.88 -5.15
CA THR A 143 24.52 -1.12 -6.00
C THR A 143 23.80 -0.02 -6.76
N PHE A 144 22.89 -0.39 -7.67
CA PHE A 144 22.08 0.54 -8.47
C PHE A 144 20.69 0.79 -7.88
N VAL A 145 20.14 -0.20 -7.17
CA VAL A 145 18.86 -0.07 -6.46
C VAL A 145 19.06 -0.41 -4.98
N PRO A 146 18.25 0.14 -4.06
CA PRO A 146 18.33 -0.20 -2.64
C PRO A 146 18.21 -1.70 -2.41
N ALA A 147 18.85 -2.23 -1.36
CA ALA A 147 18.65 -3.62 -0.96
C ALA A 147 17.18 -3.89 -0.62
N TYR A 148 16.64 -5.00 -1.13
CA TYR A 148 15.25 -5.37 -0.92
C TYR A 148 15.10 -6.33 0.26
N HIS A 149 14.34 -5.91 1.27
CA HIS A 149 14.15 -6.68 2.50
C HIS A 149 12.88 -7.52 2.50
N GLY A 150 12.14 -7.53 1.39
CA GLY A 150 10.94 -8.33 1.20
C GLY A 150 9.69 -7.49 1.00
N SER A 151 8.56 -8.19 0.94
CA SER A 151 7.22 -7.60 0.90
C SER A 151 6.43 -8.08 2.11
N TRP A 152 5.52 -7.22 2.58
CA TRP A 152 4.72 -7.49 3.76
C TRP A 152 3.29 -6.99 3.60
N THR A 153 2.38 -7.57 4.37
CA THR A 153 1.00 -7.11 4.52
C THR A 153 0.73 -6.81 5.99
N PHE A 154 -0.22 -5.92 6.23
CA PHE A 154 -0.74 -5.60 7.56
C PHE A 154 -2.26 -5.41 7.43
N PRO A 155 -3.04 -5.69 8.49
CA PRO A 155 -4.47 -5.45 8.44
C PRO A 155 -4.77 -3.96 8.33
N ALA A 156 -5.85 -3.59 7.63
CA ALA A 156 -6.38 -2.24 7.69
C ALA A 156 -6.64 -1.85 9.16
N GLY A 157 -6.20 -0.65 9.56
CA GLY A 157 -6.41 -0.15 10.92
C GLY A 157 -7.90 -0.10 11.25
N LYS A 158 -8.27 -0.55 12.45
CA LYS A 158 -9.57 -0.21 13.05
C LYS A 158 -9.51 1.17 13.68
#